data_AF-A0A9P8I2U4-F1
#
_entry.id   AF-A0A9P8I2U4-F1
#
_cell.length_a   1.000
_cell.length_b   1.000
_cell.length_c   1.000
_cell.angle_alpha   90.00
_cell.angle_beta   90.00
_cell.angle_gamma   90.00
#
_symmetry.space_group_name_H-M   'P 1'
#
loop_
_entity.id
_entity.type
_entity.pdbx_description
1 polymer ?
#
loop_
_entity_poly.entity_id
_entity_poly.type
_entity_poly.pdbx_seq_one_letter_code
_entity_poly.pdbx_strand_id
1 'polypeptide(L)'
;MYKKLSSAAFSQPQRAAQDVPVPPEIPSQFSFLFQVSPLNPNYNYQIRRADLSGGWLPPNEPRSFTRESGPLYRWTDGVVDCINQNPEMPPNLSAWGGIPYSEASAFIQPETGKMLAVPFDVAIDNLRLSPYEWQTVGFHHFHTDNSSGGSASAAPHTGVRNLSCIDFAGEEPRLAAPGNTEWVDELLPRVYDYQASTPSPPESGGLCGKLTLILSLMAFSCTPQLLDGVLRYSFGRRVYQRHGCPTGRM
;
A
#
# COMPACT_ATOMS: atom_id res chain seq x y z
N MET A 1 -46.62 36.12 -59.71
CA MET A 1 -46.30 34.67 -59.77
C MET A 1 -45.56 34.29 -58.50
N TYR A 2 -46.24 33.71 -57.51
CA TYR A 2 -45.64 33.23 -56.27
C TYR A 2 -45.34 31.74 -56.38
N LYS A 3 -44.05 31.38 -56.29
CA LYS A 3 -43.59 29.98 -56.24
C LYS A 3 -43.64 29.49 -54.79
N LYS A 4 -44.52 28.52 -54.55
CA LYS A 4 -44.75 27.83 -53.28
C LYS A 4 -43.52 26.95 -52.97
N LEU A 5 -42.76 27.26 -51.91
CA LEU A 5 -41.67 26.40 -51.44
C LEU A 5 -42.25 25.27 -50.59
N SER A 6 -41.95 24.04 -51.02
CA SER A 6 -42.37 22.79 -50.40
C SER A 6 -41.54 22.50 -49.15
N SER A 7 -42.23 22.19 -48.05
CA SER A 7 -41.66 21.75 -46.77
C SER A 7 -41.11 20.33 -46.90
N ALA A 8 -39.78 20.17 -46.89
CA ALA A 8 -39.14 18.87 -46.79
C ALA A 8 -39.13 18.40 -45.33
N ALA A 9 -39.74 17.24 -45.07
CA ALA A 9 -39.77 16.61 -43.76
C ALA A 9 -38.36 16.10 -43.39
N PHE A 10 -37.81 16.58 -42.27
CA PHE A 10 -36.61 16.06 -41.66
C PHE A 10 -36.94 14.74 -40.95
N SER A 11 -36.57 13.60 -41.55
CA SER A 11 -36.57 12.31 -40.86
C SER A 11 -35.39 12.26 -39.88
N GLN A 12 -35.69 12.21 -38.58
CA GLN A 12 -34.68 11.96 -37.56
C GLN A 12 -34.08 10.55 -37.74
N PRO A 13 -32.75 10.39 -37.79
CA PRO A 13 -32.12 9.08 -37.81
C PRO A 13 -32.39 8.37 -36.48
N GLN A 14 -33.00 7.18 -36.56
CA GLN A 14 -33.09 6.23 -35.45
C GLN A 14 -31.67 5.94 -34.93
N ARG A 15 -31.34 6.44 -33.74
CA ARG A 15 -30.14 6.05 -33.00
C ARG A 15 -30.23 4.56 -32.74
N ALA A 16 -29.40 3.79 -33.42
CA ALA A 16 -29.11 2.41 -33.03
C ALA A 16 -28.75 2.41 -31.55
N ALA A 17 -29.42 1.58 -30.76
CA ALA A 17 -29.09 1.36 -29.36
C ALA A 17 -27.63 0.91 -29.32
N GLN A 18 -26.75 1.80 -28.87
CA GLN A 18 -25.37 1.43 -28.58
C GLN A 18 -25.43 0.43 -27.43
N ASP A 19 -24.99 -0.80 -27.69
CA ASP A 19 -24.69 -1.78 -26.65
C ASP A 19 -23.81 -1.09 -25.61
N VAL A 20 -24.42 -0.77 -24.46
CA VAL A 20 -23.69 -0.23 -23.32
C VAL A 20 -22.82 -1.39 -22.85
N PRO A 21 -21.48 -1.30 -22.97
CA PRO A 21 -20.61 -2.38 -22.49
C PRO A 21 -20.91 -2.59 -21.01
N VAL A 22 -21.35 -3.80 -20.68
CA VAL A 22 -21.58 -4.21 -19.30
C VAL A 22 -20.27 -3.96 -18.55
N PRO A 23 -20.29 -3.14 -17.47
CA PRO A 23 -19.08 -2.89 -16.69
C PRO A 23 -18.50 -4.24 -16.27
N PRO A 24 -17.18 -4.45 -16.36
CA PRO A 24 -16.57 -5.69 -15.92
C PRO A 24 -17.02 -5.98 -14.48
N GLU A 25 -17.62 -7.14 -14.26
CA GLU A 25 -17.99 -7.59 -12.92
C GLU A 25 -16.72 -7.61 -12.08
N ILE A 26 -16.71 -6.79 -11.03
CA ILE A 26 -15.61 -6.79 -10.08
C ILE A 26 -15.58 -8.21 -9.48
N PRO A 27 -14.43 -8.91 -9.49
CA PRO A 27 -14.34 -10.23 -8.88
C PRO A 27 -14.93 -10.16 -7.48
N SER A 28 -15.92 -11.03 -7.23
CA SER A 28 -16.83 -10.92 -6.09
C SER A 28 -16.14 -11.09 -4.73
N GLN A 29 -14.86 -11.47 -4.72
CA GLN A 29 -14.04 -11.66 -3.53
C GLN A 29 -12.57 -11.33 -3.85
N PHE A 30 -11.98 -10.38 -3.14
CA PHE A 30 -10.54 -10.11 -3.19
C PHE A 30 -9.88 -10.83 -2.00
N SER A 31 -8.77 -11.52 -2.24
CA SER A 31 -8.04 -12.23 -1.19
C SER A 31 -6.55 -12.29 -1.50
N PHE A 32 -5.72 -12.25 -0.45
CA PHE A 32 -4.28 -12.45 -0.54
C PHE A 32 -3.73 -13.13 0.72
N LEU A 33 -2.58 -13.78 0.56
CA LEU A 33 -1.82 -14.38 1.65
C LEU A 33 -0.64 -13.48 2.00
N PHE A 34 -0.31 -13.37 3.28
CA PHE A 34 0.86 -12.62 3.73
C PHE A 34 1.45 -13.18 5.02
N GLN A 35 2.75 -13.03 5.17
CA GLN A 35 3.52 -13.45 6.34
C GLN A 35 4.41 -12.30 6.77
N VAL A 36 4.51 -12.08 8.09
CA VAL A 36 5.43 -11.10 8.68
C VAL A 36 6.41 -11.85 9.56
N SER A 37 7.67 -11.93 9.14
CA SER A 37 8.73 -12.68 9.81
C SER A 37 9.70 -11.73 10.52
N PRO A 38 9.92 -11.87 11.84
CA PRO A 38 10.93 -11.09 12.53
C PRO A 38 12.33 -11.34 11.97
N LEU A 39 13.07 -10.25 11.75
CA LEU A 39 14.45 -10.27 11.28
C LEU A 39 15.37 -9.67 12.34
N ASN A 40 16.40 -10.42 12.73
CA ASN A 40 17.38 -10.01 13.71
C ASN A 40 18.76 -9.87 13.05
N PRO A 41 19.37 -8.67 13.08
CA PRO A 41 20.75 -8.49 12.62
C PRO A 41 21.74 -9.30 13.48
N ASN A 42 22.69 -9.98 12.83
CA ASN A 42 23.76 -10.74 13.46
C ASN A 42 25.12 -10.07 13.21
N TYR A 43 25.57 -9.30 14.20
CA TYR A 43 26.80 -8.52 14.12
C TYR A 43 28.10 -9.33 14.28
N ASN A 44 28.00 -10.65 14.49
CA ASN A 44 29.18 -11.52 14.46
C ASN A 44 29.70 -11.71 13.02
N TYR A 45 28.85 -11.52 12.01
CA TYR A 45 29.21 -11.66 10.59
C TYR A 45 29.56 -10.35 9.92
N GLN A 46 28.89 -9.26 10.30
CA GLN A 46 29.16 -7.93 9.79
C GLN A 46 29.11 -6.90 10.90
N ILE A 47 30.17 -6.09 11.00
CA ILE A 47 30.25 -4.99 11.95
C ILE A 47 29.12 -3.99 11.65
N ARG A 48 28.55 -3.41 12.72
CA ARG A 48 27.54 -2.34 12.64
C ARG A 48 27.94 -1.29 11.60
N ARG A 49 27.04 -1.03 10.65
CA ARG A 49 27.22 0.00 9.61
C ARG A 49 26.57 1.31 10.05
N ALA A 50 27.09 2.40 9.50
CA ALA A 50 26.49 3.72 9.64
C ALA A 50 26.55 4.48 8.31
N ASP A 51 25.60 5.39 8.11
CA ASP A 51 25.62 6.34 6.99
C ASP A 51 26.63 7.48 7.23
N LEU A 52 26.72 8.42 6.29
CA LEU A 52 27.62 9.58 6.38
C LEU A 52 27.33 10.51 7.56
N SER A 53 26.12 10.46 8.10
CA SER A 53 25.71 11.23 9.29
C SER A 53 25.90 10.45 10.60
N GLY A 54 26.39 9.20 10.53
CA GLY A 54 26.55 8.33 11.68
C GLY A 54 25.27 7.58 12.09
N GLY A 55 24.17 7.73 11.34
CA GLY A 55 22.93 7.00 11.55
C GLY A 55 23.10 5.52 11.24
N TRP A 56 22.45 4.65 12.02
CA TRP A 56 22.59 3.20 11.84
C TRP A 56 22.11 2.74 10.47
N LEU A 57 22.83 1.80 9.85
CA LEU A 57 22.40 1.10 8.65
C LEU A 57 22.32 -0.41 8.90
N PRO A 58 21.33 -1.12 8.33
CA PRO A 58 21.29 -2.56 8.44
C PRO A 58 22.48 -3.22 7.72
N PRO A 59 22.82 -4.46 8.10
CA PRO A 59 23.77 -5.27 7.35
C PRO A 59 23.38 -5.39 5.86
N ASN A 60 24.34 -5.69 4.98
CA ASN A 60 24.09 -5.97 3.56
C ASN A 60 24.56 -7.36 3.13
N GLU A 61 24.95 -8.21 4.09
CA GLU A 61 25.30 -9.60 3.83
C GLU A 61 24.18 -10.54 4.33
N PRO A 62 23.72 -11.54 3.55
CA PRO A 62 22.66 -12.47 3.95
C PRO A 62 22.88 -13.13 5.31
N ARG A 63 24.11 -13.63 5.52
CA ARG A 63 24.53 -14.31 6.75
C ARG A 63 24.45 -13.44 8.00
N SER A 64 24.33 -12.12 7.83
CA SER A 64 24.20 -11.16 8.92
C SER A 64 22.75 -10.98 9.37
N PHE A 65 21.84 -11.86 8.98
CA PHE A 65 20.45 -11.88 9.42
C PHE A 65 20.06 -13.27 9.92
N THR A 66 19.34 -13.32 11.04
CA THR A 66 18.57 -14.49 11.44
C THR A 66 17.08 -14.16 11.28
N ARG A 67 16.34 -15.11 10.72
CA ARG A 67 14.90 -14.98 10.46
C ARG A 67 14.13 -15.94 11.34
N GLU A 68 13.15 -15.42 12.05
CA GLU A 68 12.15 -16.23 12.75
C GLU A 68 10.94 -16.40 11.85
N SER A 69 10.39 -17.62 11.78
CA SER A 69 9.21 -17.86 10.96
C SER A 69 7.99 -17.18 11.58
N GLY A 70 7.44 -16.20 10.88
CA GLY A 70 6.17 -15.59 11.27
C GLY A 70 4.97 -16.49 10.99
N PRO A 71 3.82 -16.23 11.62
CA PRO A 71 2.54 -16.82 11.25
C PRO A 71 2.09 -16.38 9.85
N LEU A 72 1.34 -17.24 9.17
CA LEU A 72 0.74 -16.92 7.87
C LEU A 72 -0.70 -16.45 8.06
N TYR A 73 -1.06 -15.39 7.35
CA TYR A 73 -2.42 -14.85 7.33
C TYR A 73 -3.03 -14.89 5.94
N ARG A 74 -4.35 -15.00 5.90
CA ARG A 74 -5.18 -14.73 4.74
C ARG A 74 -6.00 -13.49 5.02
N TRP A 75 -5.94 -12.54 4.11
CA TRP A 75 -6.91 -11.47 4.02
C TRP A 75 -7.97 -11.85 2.99
N THR A 76 -9.27 -11.70 3.31
CA THR A 76 -10.39 -11.89 2.37
C THR A 76 -11.49 -10.89 2.68
N ASP A 77 -11.77 -9.97 1.75
CA ASP A 77 -12.87 -8.99 1.83
C ASP A 77 -12.99 -8.26 3.20
N GLY A 78 -11.84 -7.90 3.76
CA GLY A 78 -11.70 -7.19 5.02
C GLY A 78 -11.48 -8.10 6.24
N VAL A 79 -11.60 -9.41 6.10
CA VAL A 79 -11.37 -10.34 7.21
C VAL A 79 -9.93 -10.85 7.17
N VAL A 80 -9.25 -10.86 8.32
CA VAL A 80 -7.91 -11.43 8.48
C VAL A 80 -7.96 -12.69 9.32
N ASP A 81 -7.69 -13.82 8.68
CA ASP A 81 -7.64 -15.14 9.28
C ASP A 81 -6.21 -15.64 9.39
N CYS A 82 -5.86 -16.19 10.55
CA CYS A 82 -4.58 -16.81 10.77
C CYS A 82 -4.63 -18.27 10.30
N ILE A 83 -3.71 -18.68 9.42
CA ILE A 83 -3.68 -20.01 8.79
C ILE A 83 -2.74 -20.96 9.55
N ASN A 84 -2.41 -20.65 10.80
CA ASN A 84 -1.45 -21.37 11.65
C ASN A 84 -1.80 -22.85 11.96
N GLN A 85 -2.77 -23.46 11.28
CA GLN A 85 -3.32 -24.77 11.63
C GLN A 85 -3.43 -25.77 10.48
N ASN A 86 -2.86 -25.51 9.30
CA ASN A 86 -2.74 -26.58 8.30
C ASN A 86 -1.30 -27.11 8.23
N PRO A 87 -0.99 -28.29 8.79
CA PRO A 87 0.32 -28.94 8.63
C PRO A 87 0.65 -29.27 7.17
N GLU A 88 -0.33 -29.18 6.26
CA GLU A 88 -0.15 -29.35 4.82
C GLU A 88 0.22 -28.07 4.08
N MET A 89 0.54 -26.97 4.76
CA MET A 89 1.20 -25.89 4.02
C MET A 89 2.62 -26.35 3.70
N PRO A 90 2.96 -26.59 2.41
CA PRO A 90 4.24 -27.19 2.09
C PRO A 90 5.35 -26.25 2.61
N PRO A 91 6.33 -26.77 3.36
CA PRO A 91 7.40 -25.98 3.98
C PRO A 91 8.30 -25.26 2.97
N ASN A 92 8.00 -25.40 1.67
CA ASN A 92 8.64 -24.76 0.55
C ASN A 92 7.55 -24.10 -0.31
N LEU A 93 7.43 -22.78 -0.23
CA LEU A 93 6.60 -21.97 -1.14
C LEU A 93 7.05 -22.12 -2.61
N SER A 94 8.26 -22.63 -2.85
CA SER A 94 8.72 -23.10 -4.16
C SER A 94 7.92 -24.28 -4.73
N ALA A 95 7.20 -25.05 -3.89
CA ALA A 95 6.35 -26.15 -4.32
C ALA A 95 5.04 -25.69 -5.01
N TRP A 96 4.64 -24.43 -4.85
CA TRP A 96 3.45 -23.83 -5.49
C TRP A 96 3.75 -23.27 -6.89
N GLY A 97 4.59 -23.96 -7.66
CA GLY A 97 4.89 -23.59 -9.04
C GLY A 97 5.70 -22.31 -9.20
N GLY A 98 6.44 -21.90 -8.16
CA GLY A 98 7.36 -20.76 -8.23
C GLY A 98 6.67 -19.40 -8.40
N ILE A 99 5.41 -19.24 -7.97
CA ILE A 99 4.78 -17.92 -7.93
C ILE A 99 5.54 -17.09 -6.89
N PRO A 100 6.28 -16.04 -7.30
CA PRO A 100 7.05 -15.25 -6.35
C PRO A 100 6.07 -14.45 -5.49
N TYR A 101 6.15 -14.62 -4.17
CA TYR A 101 5.57 -13.65 -3.27
C TYR A 101 6.24 -12.30 -3.54
N SER A 102 5.47 -11.22 -3.45
CA SER A 102 6.10 -9.92 -3.27
C SER A 102 6.72 -9.90 -1.88
N GLU A 103 8.01 -9.61 -1.81
CA GLU A 103 8.77 -9.60 -0.57
C GLU A 103 9.31 -8.19 -0.30
N ALA A 104 9.48 -7.88 0.97
CA ALA A 104 10.28 -6.74 1.39
C ALA A 104 10.92 -7.05 2.74
N SER A 105 12.14 -6.61 2.92
CA SER A 105 12.78 -6.53 4.24
C SER A 105 12.83 -5.08 4.65
N ALA A 106 12.48 -4.79 5.89
CA ALA A 106 12.44 -3.43 6.40
C ALA A 106 12.99 -3.35 7.83
N PHE A 107 13.57 -2.20 8.15
CA PHE A 107 14.04 -1.84 9.48
C PHE A 107 13.66 -0.38 9.80
N ILE A 108 13.48 -0.07 11.07
CA ILE A 108 13.41 1.33 11.54
C ILE A 108 14.81 1.76 11.98
N GLN A 109 15.31 2.84 11.39
CA GLN A 109 16.55 3.49 11.83
C GLN A 109 16.30 4.18 13.18
N PRO A 110 16.94 3.76 14.28
CA PRO A 110 16.61 4.26 15.62
C PRO A 110 16.83 5.77 15.78
N GLU A 111 17.85 6.32 15.13
CA GLU A 111 18.22 7.72 15.28
C GLU A 111 17.22 8.68 14.61
N THR A 112 16.62 8.27 13.50
CA THR A 112 15.73 9.12 12.70
C THR A 112 14.26 8.69 12.76
N GLY A 113 13.99 7.47 13.21
CA GLY A 113 12.68 6.83 13.13
C GLY A 113 12.26 6.45 11.70
N LYS A 114 13.10 6.70 10.68
CA LYS A 114 12.79 6.41 9.28
C LYS A 114 12.85 4.92 9.01
N MET A 115 12.00 4.46 8.11
CA MET A 115 11.99 3.08 7.64
C MET A 115 12.93 2.94 6.46
N LEU A 116 13.85 1.98 6.58
CA LEU A 116 14.75 1.54 5.52
C LEU A 116 14.22 0.22 4.99
N ALA A 117 14.10 0.04 3.67
CA ALA A 117 13.60 -1.19 3.09
C ALA A 117 14.30 -1.57 1.78
N VAL A 118 14.18 -2.85 1.43
CA VAL A 118 14.60 -3.44 0.15
C VAL A 118 13.52 -4.40 -0.38
N PRO A 119 13.35 -4.55 -1.71
CA PRO A 119 12.24 -5.29 -2.33
C PRO A 119 12.45 -6.82 -2.39
N PHE A 120 13.07 -7.41 -1.38
CA PHE A 120 13.33 -8.86 -1.30
C PHE A 120 13.61 -9.29 0.15
N ASP A 121 13.60 -10.59 0.42
CA ASP A 121 14.04 -11.18 1.70
C ASP A 121 15.58 -11.16 1.82
N VAL A 122 16.10 -10.42 2.80
CA VAL A 122 17.55 -10.29 3.05
C VAL A 122 18.16 -11.53 3.71
N ALA A 123 17.35 -12.41 4.29
CA ALA A 123 17.82 -13.64 4.92
C ALA A 123 18.01 -14.79 3.91
N ILE A 124 17.55 -14.61 2.67
CA ILE A 124 17.76 -15.57 1.58
C ILE A 124 19.04 -15.17 0.82
N ASP A 125 19.87 -16.14 0.44
CA ASP A 125 21.23 -16.01 -0.15
C ASP A 125 21.34 -15.16 -1.44
N ASN A 126 20.25 -14.55 -1.92
CA ASN A 126 20.14 -13.83 -3.18
C ASN A 126 20.64 -12.37 -3.15
N LEU A 127 21.04 -11.81 -2.00
CA LEU A 127 21.60 -10.44 -1.94
C LEU A 127 22.85 -10.25 -2.82
N ARG A 128 23.61 -11.31 -3.10
CA ARG A 128 24.88 -11.23 -3.84
C ARG A 128 24.74 -10.66 -5.26
N LEU A 129 23.53 -10.59 -5.80
CA LEU A 129 23.28 -10.10 -7.17
C LEU A 129 22.37 -8.88 -7.24
N SER A 130 21.90 -8.37 -6.10
CA SER A 130 20.91 -7.30 -6.06
C SER A 130 21.62 -5.94 -6.01
N PRO A 131 21.52 -5.07 -7.03
CA PRO A 131 22.13 -3.72 -7.00
C PRO A 131 21.43 -2.77 -6.01
N TYR A 132 20.49 -3.27 -5.22
CA TYR A 132 19.64 -2.48 -4.36
C TYR A 132 20.32 -2.28 -3.02
N GLU A 133 20.64 -1.03 -2.72
CA GLU A 133 21.00 -0.58 -1.38
C GLU A 133 19.73 -0.42 -0.52
N TRP A 134 19.92 -0.31 0.80
CA TRP A 134 18.82 0.06 1.70
C TRP A 134 18.28 1.44 1.33
N GLN A 135 17.00 1.51 0.98
CA GLN A 135 16.36 2.77 0.58
C GLN A 135 15.43 3.27 1.68
N THR A 136 15.34 4.58 1.84
CA THR A 136 14.35 5.19 2.75
C THR A 136 12.97 5.09 2.12
N VAL A 137 12.03 4.51 2.85
CA VAL A 137 10.64 4.47 2.40
C VAL A 137 10.02 5.86 2.53
N GLY A 138 9.34 6.27 1.46
CA GLY A 138 8.68 7.56 1.36
C GLY A 138 7.32 7.42 0.70
N PHE A 139 6.71 8.56 0.43
CA PHE A 139 5.38 8.67 -0.15
C PHE A 139 5.39 9.54 -1.40
N HIS A 140 4.55 9.19 -2.35
CA HIS A 140 4.09 10.08 -3.41
C HIS A 140 2.71 10.61 -3.02
N HIS A 141 2.42 11.86 -3.36
CA HIS A 141 1.17 12.50 -3.01
C HIS A 141 0.35 12.80 -4.25
N PHE A 142 -0.81 12.16 -4.34
CA PHE A 142 -1.75 12.35 -5.43
C PHE A 142 -2.92 13.18 -4.93
N HIS A 143 -3.15 14.30 -5.60
CA HIS A 143 -4.31 15.15 -5.36
C HIS A 143 -5.47 14.62 -6.19
N THR A 144 -6.52 14.13 -5.54
CA THR A 144 -7.73 13.72 -6.26
C THR A 144 -8.73 14.86 -6.21
N ASP A 145 -8.85 15.59 -7.32
CA ASP A 145 -9.93 16.54 -7.51
C ASP A 145 -11.20 15.75 -7.83
N ASN A 146 -12.21 15.85 -6.96
CA ASN A 146 -13.52 15.22 -7.19
C ASN A 146 -14.32 15.85 -8.35
N SER A 147 -13.69 16.68 -9.17
CA SER A 147 -14.36 17.52 -10.19
C SER A 147 -14.66 16.80 -11.51
N SER A 148 -14.22 15.55 -11.72
CA SER A 148 -14.29 14.89 -13.04
C SER A 148 -15.42 13.87 -13.25
N GLY A 149 -16.34 13.67 -12.30
CA GLY A 149 -17.44 12.70 -12.42
C GLY A 149 -18.84 13.32 -12.30
N GLY A 150 -19.49 13.63 -13.42
CA GLY A 150 -20.80 14.29 -13.51
C GLY A 150 -21.98 13.49 -12.96
N SER A 151 -22.13 13.42 -11.63
CA SER A 151 -23.37 13.00 -10.97
C SER A 151 -23.77 14.01 -9.90
N ALA A 152 -24.82 14.77 -10.19
CA ALA A 152 -25.34 15.90 -9.41
C ALA A 152 -26.12 15.48 -8.14
N SER A 153 -25.71 14.41 -7.47
CA SER A 153 -26.37 13.93 -6.25
C SER A 153 -25.67 14.49 -5.01
N ALA A 154 -26.15 15.65 -4.60
CA ALA A 154 -25.74 16.47 -3.46
C ALA A 154 -25.35 15.72 -2.18
N ALA A 155 -24.05 15.69 -1.88
CA ALA A 155 -23.53 15.78 -0.53
C ALA A 155 -22.36 16.79 -0.53
N PRO A 156 -22.33 17.81 0.35
CA PRO A 156 -21.46 18.97 0.25
C PRO A 156 -20.02 18.75 0.74
N HIS A 157 -19.41 17.60 0.46
CA HIS A 157 -18.00 17.36 0.79
C HIS A 157 -17.11 17.58 -0.43
N THR A 158 -16.98 18.85 -0.84
CA THR A 158 -16.08 19.33 -1.90
C THR A 158 -14.63 19.47 -1.40
N GLY A 159 -14.15 18.50 -0.62
CA GLY A 159 -12.76 18.46 -0.15
C GLY A 159 -11.86 17.82 -1.19
N VAL A 160 -10.75 18.48 -1.53
CA VAL A 160 -9.60 17.84 -2.21
C VAL A 160 -9.05 16.81 -1.24
N ARG A 161 -8.95 15.55 -1.70
CA ARG A 161 -8.40 14.46 -0.90
C ARG A 161 -6.99 14.14 -1.35
N ASN A 162 -6.10 13.97 -0.38
CA ASN A 162 -4.71 13.64 -0.65
C ASN A 162 -4.46 12.16 -0.39
N LEU A 163 -4.20 11.42 -1.47
CA LEU A 163 -3.82 10.03 -1.40
C LEU A 163 -2.29 9.93 -1.27
N SER A 164 -1.82 9.26 -0.22
CA SER A 164 -0.40 8.97 -0.05
C SER A 164 -0.10 7.57 -0.56
N CYS A 165 0.84 7.44 -1.50
CA CYS A 165 1.27 6.17 -2.07
C CYS A 165 2.67 5.83 -1.59
N ILE A 166 2.82 4.74 -0.83
CA ILE A 166 4.11 4.32 -0.27
C ILE A 166 4.98 3.56 -1.29
N ASP A 167 6.25 3.94 -1.38
CA ASP A 167 7.25 3.29 -2.24
C ASP A 167 8.67 3.35 -1.62
N PHE A 168 9.60 2.54 -2.14
CA PHE A 168 11.00 2.45 -1.71
C PHE A 168 11.80 3.73 -1.95
N ALA A 169 11.33 4.60 -2.85
CA ALA A 169 11.98 5.85 -3.21
C ALA A 169 10.95 6.99 -3.36
N GLY A 170 10.00 7.05 -2.43
CA GLY A 170 9.02 8.13 -2.40
C GLY A 170 9.69 9.50 -2.25
N GLU A 171 9.08 10.50 -2.89
CA GLU A 171 9.61 11.88 -2.91
C GLU A 171 9.46 12.57 -1.55
N GLU A 172 8.41 12.22 -0.81
CA GLU A 172 8.05 12.86 0.44
C GLU A 172 8.29 11.92 1.63
N PRO A 173 9.02 12.35 2.67
CA PRO A 173 9.29 11.53 3.84
C PRO A 173 8.12 11.53 4.84
N ARG A 174 6.93 11.98 4.44
CA ARG A 174 5.75 12.18 5.29
C ARG A 174 4.49 11.81 4.53
N LEU A 175 3.41 11.54 5.24
CA LEU A 175 2.10 11.31 4.63
C LEU A 175 1.40 12.63 4.35
N ALA A 176 0.82 12.83 3.18
CA ALA A 176 0.10 14.07 2.88
C ALA A 176 -1.17 14.24 3.72
N ALA A 177 -1.66 13.15 4.31
CA ALA A 177 -2.90 13.11 5.04
C ALA A 177 -2.60 12.79 6.51
N PRO A 178 -3.08 13.59 7.47
CA PRO A 178 -3.18 13.11 8.83
C PRO A 178 -4.11 11.92 8.76
N GLY A 179 -3.62 10.74 9.08
CA GLY A 179 -4.58 9.68 9.17
C GLY A 179 -5.50 9.97 10.33
N ASN A 180 -6.77 9.64 10.14
CA ASN A 180 -7.77 9.82 11.18
C ASN A 180 -7.22 9.27 12.51
N THR A 181 -7.39 10.02 13.60
CA THR A 181 -7.03 9.65 14.98
C THR A 181 -7.56 8.26 15.37
N GLU A 182 -8.56 7.74 14.65
CA GLU A 182 -9.09 6.39 14.85
C GLU A 182 -8.18 5.25 14.36
N TRP A 183 -7.21 5.47 13.45
CA TRP A 183 -6.37 4.37 12.94
C TRP A 183 -4.89 4.70 12.72
N VAL A 184 -4.50 5.96 12.52
CA VAL A 184 -3.12 6.26 12.06
C VAL A 184 -2.13 6.61 13.14
N ASP A 185 -2.56 7.15 14.28
CA ASP A 185 -1.64 7.42 15.40
C ASP A 185 -0.96 6.12 15.89
N GLU A 186 -1.62 4.97 15.69
CA GLU A 186 -1.10 3.64 16.03
C GLU A 186 -0.41 2.91 14.89
N LEU A 187 -0.47 3.40 13.64
CA LEU A 187 0.01 2.65 12.46
C LEU A 187 1.28 3.20 11.84
N LEU A 188 1.66 4.43 12.16
CA LEU A 188 2.77 5.11 11.50
C LEU A 188 3.74 5.69 12.53
N PRO A 189 5.06 5.44 12.38
CA PRO A 189 6.06 6.12 13.18
C PRO A 189 5.86 7.64 13.11
N ARG A 190 5.99 8.32 14.26
CA ARG A 190 5.78 9.77 14.39
C ARG A 190 6.59 10.63 13.40
N VAL A 191 7.72 10.12 12.89
CA VAL A 191 8.53 10.82 11.88
C VAL A 191 7.75 11.08 10.57
N TYR A 192 6.74 10.26 10.28
CA TYR A 192 5.92 10.37 9.07
C TYR A 192 4.69 11.26 9.25
N ASP A 193 4.44 11.75 10.47
CA ASP A 193 3.31 12.62 10.76
C ASP A 193 3.52 14.03 10.17
N TYR A 194 2.55 14.46 9.37
CA TYR A 194 2.55 15.74 8.67
C TYR A 194 2.01 16.89 9.51
N GLN A 195 1.21 16.60 10.55
CA GLN A 195 0.56 17.60 11.39
C GLN A 195 1.56 18.51 12.12
N ALA A 196 2.77 18.02 12.39
CA ALA A 196 3.81 18.81 13.05
C ALA A 196 4.27 20.04 12.24
N SER A 197 3.92 20.15 10.96
CA SER A 197 4.55 21.13 10.04
C SER A 197 3.63 22.07 9.27
N THR A 198 2.31 21.86 9.24
CA THR A 198 1.42 22.69 8.44
C THR A 198 0.19 23.18 9.24
N PRO A 199 -0.15 24.48 9.20
CA PRO A 199 -1.25 25.05 9.98
C PRO A 199 -2.65 24.66 9.49
N SER A 200 -2.76 24.03 8.31
CA SER A 200 -4.02 23.54 7.74
C SER A 200 -3.74 22.30 6.89
N PRO A 201 -3.58 21.11 7.51
CA PRO A 201 -3.32 19.90 6.76
C PRO A 201 -4.54 19.58 5.85
N PRO A 202 -4.30 19.07 4.63
CA PRO A 202 -5.36 18.70 3.71
C PRO A 202 -6.17 17.51 4.26
N GLU A 203 -7.40 17.34 3.79
CA GLU A 203 -8.24 16.22 4.20
C GLU A 203 -7.63 14.87 3.83
N SER A 204 -7.78 13.88 4.72
CA SER A 204 -7.16 12.58 4.53
C SER A 204 -7.75 11.84 3.32
N GLY A 205 -6.93 11.53 2.31
CA GLY A 205 -7.35 10.77 1.13
C GLY A 205 -6.99 9.29 1.15
N GLY A 206 -6.27 8.82 2.18
CA GLY A 206 -5.93 7.42 2.39
C GLY A 206 -4.47 7.08 2.13
N LEU A 207 -4.14 5.81 2.34
CA LEU A 207 -2.83 5.20 2.11
C LEU A 207 -2.95 4.10 1.06
N CYS A 208 -2.13 4.15 0.01
CA CYS A 208 -2.00 3.10 -1.00
C CYS A 208 -0.52 2.82 -1.27
N GLY A 209 -0.22 1.97 -2.26
CA GLY A 209 1.15 1.68 -2.71
C GLY A 209 1.51 0.21 -2.55
N LYS A 210 2.79 -0.07 -2.31
CA LYS A 210 3.28 -1.45 -2.21
C LYS A 210 2.77 -2.12 -0.93
N LEU A 211 1.95 -3.16 -1.11
CA LEU A 211 1.35 -3.91 0.00
C LEU A 211 2.40 -4.42 1.01
N THR A 212 3.57 -4.87 0.54
CA THR A 212 4.66 -5.32 1.43
C THR A 212 5.13 -4.21 2.37
N LEU A 213 5.28 -2.97 1.88
CA LEU A 213 5.68 -1.82 2.69
C LEU A 213 4.58 -1.38 3.65
N ILE A 214 3.32 -1.43 3.23
CA ILE A 214 2.16 -1.16 4.09
C ILE A 214 2.15 -2.17 5.26
N LEU A 215 2.31 -3.47 4.95
CA LEU A 215 2.38 -4.51 5.97
C LEU A 215 3.60 -4.34 6.89
N SER A 216 4.76 -3.92 6.35
CA SER A 216 5.94 -3.61 7.17
C SER A 216 5.69 -2.46 8.14
N LEU A 217 5.05 -1.37 7.71
CA LEU A 217 4.70 -0.26 8.60
C LEU A 217 3.80 -0.72 9.75
N MET A 218 2.75 -1.47 9.44
CA MET A 218 1.83 -2.02 10.44
C MET A 218 2.57 -2.93 11.43
N ALA A 219 3.52 -3.73 10.94
CA ALA A 219 4.34 -4.59 11.80
C ALA A 219 5.21 -3.81 12.79
N PHE A 220 5.75 -2.66 12.38
CA PHE A 220 6.57 -1.80 13.25
C PHE A 220 5.76 -0.93 14.21
N SER A 221 4.47 -0.74 13.92
CA SER A 221 3.63 0.15 14.70
C SER A 221 3.05 -0.51 15.96
N CYS A 222 3.18 -1.84 16.09
CA CYS A 222 2.64 -2.59 17.20
C CYS A 222 3.59 -3.69 17.69
N THR A 223 3.34 -4.23 18.88
CA THR A 223 4.09 -5.37 19.38
C THR A 223 3.64 -6.66 18.67
N PRO A 224 4.48 -7.71 18.60
CA PRO A 224 4.08 -8.99 17.99
C PRO A 224 2.78 -9.57 18.58
N GLN A 225 2.48 -9.31 19.85
CA GLN A 225 1.26 -9.78 20.52
C GLN A 225 0.00 -9.01 20.07
N LEU A 226 0.17 -7.77 19.61
CA LEU A 226 -0.93 -6.90 19.17
C LEU A 226 -1.10 -6.91 17.65
N LEU A 227 -0.11 -7.39 16.90
CA LEU A 227 -0.10 -7.42 15.44
C LEU A 227 -1.35 -8.08 14.86
N ASP A 228 -1.79 -9.22 15.42
CA ASP A 228 -3.02 -9.90 15.01
C ASP A 228 -4.25 -8.98 15.11
N GLY A 229 -4.37 -8.26 16.23
CA GLY A 229 -5.47 -7.34 16.48
C GLY A 229 -5.44 -6.14 15.53
N VAL A 230 -4.26 -5.56 15.34
CA VAL A 230 -4.04 -4.40 14.46
C VAL A 230 -4.34 -4.78 13.01
N LEU A 231 -3.85 -5.90 12.52
CA LEU A 231 -4.14 -6.38 11.16
C LEU A 231 -5.64 -6.61 10.99
N ARG A 232 -6.31 -7.26 11.93
CA ARG A 232 -7.77 -7.48 11.88
C ARG A 232 -8.57 -6.18 11.91
N TYR A 233 -8.17 -5.21 12.72
CA TYR A 233 -8.90 -3.95 12.84
C TYR A 233 -8.67 -3.03 11.63
N SER A 234 -7.42 -2.85 11.23
CA SER A 234 -7.00 -1.95 10.14
C SER A 234 -7.55 -2.38 8.79
N PHE A 235 -7.59 -3.70 8.57
CA PHE A 235 -8.14 -4.27 7.35
C PHE A 235 -9.63 -4.64 7.46
N GLY A 236 -10.20 -4.63 8.67
CA GLY A 236 -11.58 -5.00 9.02
C GLY A 236 -12.68 -4.13 8.42
N ARG A 237 -12.36 -2.87 8.08
CA ARG A 237 -13.35 -1.90 7.59
C ARG A 237 -13.48 -1.98 6.07
N ARG A 238 -14.67 -2.37 5.60
CA ARG A 238 -15.09 -2.31 4.19
C ARG A 238 -15.29 -0.87 3.73
N VAL A 239 -14.21 -0.13 3.50
CA VAL A 239 -14.31 1.12 2.74
C VAL A 239 -13.20 1.15 1.70
N TYR A 240 -13.33 0.31 0.68
CA TYR A 240 -12.57 0.51 -0.55
C TYR A 240 -13.17 1.74 -1.25
N GLN A 241 -12.63 2.91 -0.93
CA GLN A 241 -12.97 4.12 -1.67
C GLN A 241 -12.27 3.99 -3.02
N ARG A 242 -13.07 3.89 -4.09
CA ARG A 242 -12.53 4.05 -5.43
C ARG A 242 -11.89 5.44 -5.48
N HIS A 243 -10.60 5.51 -5.76
CA HIS A 243 -10.00 6.77 -6.17
C HIS A 243 -10.46 7.07 -7.60
N GLY A 244 -10.56 8.35 -7.97
CA GLY A 244 -10.94 8.78 -9.32
C GLY A 244 -9.96 8.38 -10.42
N CYS A 245 -8.84 7.71 -10.09
CA CYS A 245 -7.89 7.26 -11.08
C CYS A 245 -8.45 6.06 -11.89
N PRO A 246 -8.36 6.09 -13.23
CA PRO A 246 -9.04 5.15 -14.13
C PRO A 246 -8.51 3.71 -14.06
N THR A 247 -7.34 3.50 -13.47
CA THR A 247 -6.75 2.19 -13.22
C THR A 247 -6.66 2.00 -11.71
N GLY A 248 -7.21 0.92 -11.16
CA GLY A 248 -6.98 0.50 -9.76
C GLY A 248 -5.54 0.09 -9.44
N ARG A 249 -4.60 0.53 -10.29
CA ARG A 249 -3.15 0.44 -10.17
C ARG A 249 -2.62 1.85 -10.45
N MET A 250 -1.86 2.38 -9.51
CA MET A 250 -0.80 3.33 -9.81
C MET A 250 0.50 2.56 -9.93
#